data_AF-X6LUG8-F1
#
_entry.id   AF-X6LUG8-F1
#
_cell.length_a   1.000
_cell.length_b   1.000
_cell.length_c   1.000
_cell.angle_alpha   90.00
_cell.angle_beta   90.00
_cell.angle_gamma   90.00
#
_symmetry.space_group_name_H-M   'P 1'
#
loop_
_entity.id
_entity.type
_entity.pdbx_description
1 polymer ?
#
loop_
_entity_poly.entity_id
_entity_poly.type
_entity_poly.pdbx_seq_one_letter_code
_entity_poly.pdbx_strand_id
1 'polypeptide(L)'
;NGDAYVADSFAGAVYKVAANNDSDVAQVWCWKKEWYTGPPYFGPNGIALDAMQSNLVVSIFQSGQLWRIDIDSHTQTASPTQIQITNAQLLQGLDGLTFDRKNESILYVTGNSGHTVYKFVSDDKWKTTSLTYTYSCRGGGPTAVTNVGDDDIYVINSYLFDNTKTSYLLEKFQPFQCSSAHIVATNDTSHHHNKYLLTSSTTMFALYVTLAALILVSFSCLVTAIVKVRKQSNSSRSDYFYQNF
;
A
#
# COMPACT_ATOMS: atom_id res chain seq x y z
N ASN A 1 -10.97 12.02 -21.33
CA ASN A 1 -10.40 12.73 -22.50
C ASN A 1 -9.82 11.79 -23.54
N GLY A 2 -9.40 10.57 -23.17
CA GLY A 2 -8.81 9.60 -24.11
C GLY A 2 -7.30 9.77 -24.27
N ASP A 3 -6.70 10.70 -23.52
CA ASP A 3 -5.26 10.94 -23.53
C ASP A 3 -4.55 9.71 -22.95
N ALA A 4 -3.40 9.35 -23.50
CA ALA A 4 -2.53 8.32 -22.97
C ALA A 4 -1.37 8.96 -22.20
N TYR A 5 -0.94 8.28 -21.14
CA TYR A 5 0.17 8.70 -20.30
C TYR A 5 1.18 7.56 -20.22
N VAL A 6 2.45 7.87 -20.48
CA VAL A 6 3.51 6.86 -20.63
C VAL A 6 4.66 7.19 -19.69
N ALA A 7 4.96 6.29 -18.76
CA ALA A 7 6.17 6.37 -17.95
C ALA A 7 7.38 5.86 -18.76
N ASP A 8 8.47 6.60 -18.74
CA ASP A 8 9.73 6.23 -19.37
C ASP A 8 10.84 6.11 -18.32
N SER A 9 11.18 4.85 -18.02
CA SER A 9 12.17 4.49 -17.00
C SER A 9 13.57 4.97 -17.35
N PHE A 10 13.91 5.15 -18.63
CA PHE A 10 15.25 5.55 -19.07
C PHE A 10 15.39 7.06 -19.23
N ALA A 11 14.33 7.75 -19.65
CA ALA A 11 14.33 9.22 -19.69
C ALA A 11 14.06 9.82 -18.30
N GLY A 12 13.48 9.05 -17.39
CA GLY A 12 13.07 9.53 -16.08
C GLY A 12 11.87 10.46 -16.16
N ALA A 13 10.99 10.31 -17.16
CA ALA A 13 9.92 11.26 -17.47
C ALA A 13 8.57 10.55 -17.65
N VAL A 14 7.49 11.34 -17.61
CA VAL A 14 6.16 10.90 -18.04
C VAL A 14 5.75 11.72 -19.25
N TYR A 15 5.34 11.04 -20.30
CA TYR A 15 4.83 11.63 -21.53
C TYR A 15 3.31 11.63 -21.53
N LYS A 16 2.73 12.62 -22.22
CA LYS A 16 1.31 12.69 -22.55
C LYS A 16 1.15 12.62 -24.07
N VAL A 17 0.22 11.78 -24.51
CA VAL A 17 -0.26 11.71 -25.89
C VAL A 17 -1.72 12.12 -25.87
N ALA A 18 -2.05 13.24 -26.49
CA ALA A 18 -3.43 13.71 -26.51
C ALA A 18 -4.28 12.81 -27.45
N ALA A 19 -5.56 12.65 -27.15
CA ALA A 19 -6.46 11.85 -27.98
C ALA A 19 -6.88 12.55 -29.28
N ASN A 20 -6.73 13.88 -29.31
CA ASN A 20 -7.41 14.77 -30.25
C ASN A 20 -6.45 15.72 -30.99
N ASN A 21 -5.14 15.47 -30.95
CA ASN A 21 -4.19 16.22 -31.75
C ASN A 21 -4.03 15.53 -33.12
N ASP A 22 -4.22 16.29 -34.21
CA ASP A 22 -3.89 15.86 -35.59
C ASP A 22 -2.37 15.58 -35.78
N SER A 23 -1.57 15.82 -34.75
CA SER A 23 -0.16 15.46 -34.68
C SER A 23 0.01 14.41 -33.58
N ASP A 24 0.20 13.14 -33.93
CA ASP A 24 0.43 11.98 -33.04
C ASP A 24 1.72 12.07 -32.17
N VAL A 25 2.08 13.26 -31.69
CA VAL A 25 3.36 13.55 -31.05
C VAL A 25 3.19 13.48 -29.53
N ALA A 26 3.90 12.55 -28.91
CA ALA A 26 4.08 12.49 -27.47
C ALA A 26 4.84 13.73 -26.98
N GLN A 27 4.34 14.36 -25.92
CA GLN A 27 5.02 15.49 -25.28
C GLN A 27 5.46 15.11 -23.87
N VAL A 28 6.62 15.61 -23.43
CA VAL A 28 7.04 15.48 -22.04
C VAL A 28 6.02 16.23 -21.18
N TRP A 29 5.28 15.50 -20.35
CA TRP A 29 4.24 16.07 -19.52
C TRP A 29 4.79 16.51 -18.16
N CYS A 30 5.65 15.69 -17.58
CA CYS A 30 6.38 16.04 -16.36
C CYS A 30 7.65 15.20 -16.18
N TRP A 31 8.56 15.76 -15.37
CA TRP A 31 9.82 15.14 -14.96
C TRP A 31 10.19 15.65 -13.57
N LYS A 32 10.93 14.83 -12.81
CA LYS A 32 11.54 15.20 -11.52
C LYS A 32 12.94 14.63 -11.43
N LYS A 33 13.87 15.42 -10.89
CA LYS A 33 15.26 14.98 -10.68
C LYS A 33 15.32 13.78 -9.72
N GLU A 34 14.42 13.77 -8.74
CA GLU A 34 14.26 12.75 -7.71
C GLU A 34 13.88 11.38 -8.29
N TRP A 35 13.35 11.33 -9.52
CA TRP A 35 13.04 10.07 -10.18
C TRP A 35 14.28 9.36 -10.74
N TYR A 36 15.41 10.06 -10.84
CA TYR A 36 16.61 9.57 -11.51
C TYR A 36 17.82 9.57 -10.55
N THR A 37 17.64 8.94 -9.38
CA THR A 37 18.64 8.92 -8.31
C THR A 37 19.50 7.66 -8.36
N GLY A 38 20.69 7.79 -8.96
CA GLY A 38 21.77 6.82 -8.87
C GLY A 38 21.76 5.71 -9.94
N PRO A 39 22.93 5.14 -10.26
CA PRO A 39 23.06 4.05 -11.22
C PRO A 39 22.58 2.68 -10.66
N PRO A 40 22.01 1.78 -11.48
CA PRO A 40 21.57 2.02 -12.85
C PRO A 40 20.39 3.00 -12.82
N TYR A 41 20.44 4.01 -13.69
CA TYR A 41 19.41 5.01 -13.66
C TYR A 41 18.11 4.44 -14.26
N PHE A 42 17.14 4.18 -13.39
CA PHE A 42 15.85 3.59 -13.77
C PHE A 42 14.73 4.28 -12.98
N GLY A 43 13.97 5.12 -13.67
CA GLY A 43 13.04 6.08 -13.09
C GLY A 43 11.58 5.59 -13.03
N PRO A 44 10.61 6.42 -13.47
CA PRO A 44 9.19 6.05 -13.55
C PRO A 44 9.00 4.77 -14.35
N ASN A 45 8.41 3.74 -13.74
CA ASN A 45 8.30 2.43 -14.39
C ASN A 45 6.84 1.98 -14.53
N GLY A 46 6.10 1.90 -13.42
CA GLY A 46 4.66 1.69 -13.45
C GLY A 46 3.88 3.00 -13.41
N ILE A 47 2.71 3.01 -14.04
CA ILE A 47 1.76 4.12 -14.01
C ILE A 47 0.33 3.55 -14.01
N ALA A 48 -0.56 4.12 -13.19
CA ALA A 48 -1.99 3.79 -13.21
C ALA A 48 -2.85 5.03 -13.00
N LEU A 49 -4.03 5.01 -13.63
CA LEU A 49 -5.04 6.06 -13.56
C LEU A 49 -6.01 5.79 -12.40
N ASP A 50 -6.10 6.74 -11.48
CA ASP A 50 -7.24 6.89 -10.58
C ASP A 50 -8.31 7.71 -11.32
N ALA A 51 -9.27 7.00 -11.91
CA ALA A 51 -10.28 7.62 -12.76
C ALA A 51 -11.30 8.46 -11.98
N MET A 52 -11.61 8.15 -10.71
CA MET A 52 -12.60 8.94 -9.97
C MET A 52 -11.98 10.19 -9.35
N GLN A 53 -10.68 10.16 -9.04
CA GLN A 53 -9.96 11.32 -8.53
C GLN A 53 -9.22 12.14 -9.59
N SER A 54 -9.23 11.67 -10.85
CA SER A 54 -8.55 12.33 -11.98
C SER A 54 -7.07 12.57 -11.70
N ASN A 55 -6.37 11.56 -11.19
CA ASN A 55 -4.94 11.60 -10.99
C ASN A 55 -4.28 10.31 -11.47
N LEU A 56 -2.97 10.37 -11.67
CA LEU A 56 -2.13 9.19 -11.94
C LEU A 56 -1.26 8.93 -10.72
N VAL A 57 -1.01 7.66 -10.44
CA VAL A 57 0.06 7.24 -9.55
C VAL A 57 1.16 6.58 -10.37
N VAL A 58 2.39 6.97 -10.08
CA VAL A 58 3.61 6.51 -10.74
C VAL A 58 4.51 5.86 -9.71
N SER A 59 5.02 4.68 -10.02
CA SER A 59 6.05 4.01 -9.23
C SER A 59 7.44 4.35 -9.76
N ILE A 60 8.37 4.63 -8.84
CA ILE A 60 9.77 4.86 -9.16
C ILE A 60 10.55 3.62 -8.76
N PHE A 61 11.09 2.92 -9.75
CA PHE A 61 11.71 1.61 -9.57
C PHE A 61 12.88 1.67 -8.60
N GLN A 62 13.82 2.58 -8.84
CA GLN A 62 15.08 2.62 -8.11
C GLN A 62 14.92 3.11 -6.66
N SER A 63 14.08 4.13 -6.43
CA SER A 63 13.94 4.74 -5.10
C SER A 63 12.83 4.11 -4.26
N GLY A 64 11.99 3.26 -4.84
CA GLY A 64 10.83 2.69 -4.16
C GLY A 64 9.77 3.74 -3.79
N GLN A 65 9.80 4.91 -4.43
CA GLN A 65 8.84 5.98 -4.17
C GLN A 65 7.59 5.84 -5.03
N LEU A 66 6.47 6.35 -4.51
CA LEU A 66 5.25 6.58 -5.27
C LEU A 66 5.03 8.09 -5.44
N TRP A 67 4.56 8.49 -6.61
CA TRP A 67 4.28 9.89 -6.95
C TRP A 67 2.88 10.01 -7.52
N ARG A 68 2.15 11.04 -7.10
CA ARG A 68 0.85 11.43 -7.65
C ARG A 68 1.03 12.54 -8.68
N ILE A 69 0.26 12.48 -9.75
CA ILE A 69 0.20 13.51 -10.79
C ILE A 69 -1.26 13.83 -11.05
N ASP A 70 -1.71 15.01 -10.63
CA ASP A 70 -3.09 15.44 -10.88
C ASP A 70 -3.28 15.73 -12.37
N ILE A 71 -4.35 15.20 -12.97
CA ILE A 71 -4.68 15.43 -14.38
C ILE A 71 -5.53 16.70 -14.47
N ASP A 72 -4.96 17.74 -15.09
CA ASP A 72 -5.69 18.93 -15.51
C ASP A 72 -5.76 18.97 -17.05
N SER A 73 -6.98 18.96 -17.60
CA SER A 73 -7.19 19.04 -19.05
C SER A 73 -6.80 20.38 -19.66
N HIS A 74 -6.64 21.42 -18.84
CA HIS A 74 -6.31 22.77 -19.27
C HIS A 74 -4.80 23.05 -19.30
N THR A 75 -3.97 22.13 -18.78
CA THR A 75 -2.51 22.31 -18.75
C THR A 75 -1.79 21.35 -19.70
N GLN A 76 -0.72 21.86 -20.31
CA GLN A 76 0.19 21.05 -21.15
C GLN A 76 1.26 20.34 -20.32
N THR A 77 1.44 20.72 -19.06
CA THR A 77 2.40 20.12 -18.13
C THR A 77 1.72 19.80 -16.80
N ALA A 78 2.33 18.90 -16.04
CA ALA A 78 1.87 18.58 -14.70
C ALA A 78 2.97 18.78 -13.65
N SER A 79 2.55 18.92 -12.39
CA SER A 79 3.44 19.03 -11.24
C SER A 79 3.29 17.81 -10.33
N PRO A 80 4.17 16.80 -10.48
CA PRO A 80 4.15 15.62 -9.62
C PRO A 80 4.40 15.96 -8.15
N THR A 81 3.69 15.29 -7.27
CA THR A 81 3.87 15.35 -5.80
C THR A 81 4.16 13.96 -5.26
N GLN A 82 5.17 13.84 -4.40
CA GLN A 82 5.51 12.55 -3.79
C GLN A 82 4.42 12.13 -2.80
N ILE A 83 4.01 10.87 -2.87
CA ILE A 83 3.10 10.24 -1.92
C ILE A 83 3.90 9.83 -0.68
N GLN A 84 3.49 10.28 0.50
CA GLN A 84 4.16 9.91 1.74
C GLN A 84 3.70 8.53 2.22
N ILE A 85 4.63 7.60 2.38
CA ILE A 85 4.31 6.25 2.86
C ILE A 85 4.62 6.18 4.36
N THR A 86 3.58 6.10 5.18
CA THR A 86 3.66 6.36 6.63
C THR A 86 4.32 5.24 7.43
N ASN A 87 4.33 4.01 6.91
CA ASN A 87 4.80 2.81 7.61
C ASN A 87 5.66 1.90 6.71
N ALA A 88 6.24 2.44 5.64
CA ALA A 88 6.99 1.64 4.68
C ALA A 88 8.31 1.12 5.27
N GLN A 89 8.55 -0.16 5.03
CA GLN A 89 9.91 -0.72 4.96
C GLN A 89 10.55 -0.35 3.62
N LEU A 90 11.82 -0.69 3.42
CA LEU A 90 12.49 -0.52 2.14
C LEU A 90 11.71 -1.25 1.02
N LEU A 91 11.12 -0.48 0.11
CA LEU A 91 10.42 -0.98 -1.07
C LEU A 91 11.44 -1.21 -2.19
N GLN A 92 11.39 -2.36 -2.85
CA GLN A 92 12.43 -2.78 -3.78
C GLN A 92 11.89 -2.96 -5.20
N GLY A 93 12.41 -2.18 -6.14
CA GLY A 93 12.14 -2.33 -7.57
C GLY A 93 10.67 -2.18 -7.91
N LEU A 94 10.04 -1.07 -7.49
CA LEU A 94 8.62 -0.86 -7.80
C LEU A 94 8.41 -0.79 -9.32
N ASP A 95 7.46 -1.57 -9.80
CA ASP A 95 7.24 -1.81 -11.23
C ASP A 95 5.76 -1.56 -11.53
N GLY A 96 5.08 -2.41 -12.29
CA GLY A 96 3.66 -2.26 -12.58
C GLY A 96 2.76 -2.07 -11.36
N LEU A 97 1.68 -1.30 -11.54
CA LEU A 97 0.70 -1.00 -10.51
C LEU A 97 -0.73 -0.93 -11.06
N THR A 98 -1.71 -1.16 -10.20
CA THR A 98 -3.13 -1.05 -10.53
C THR A 98 -3.95 -0.66 -9.30
N PHE A 99 -4.97 0.15 -9.49
CA PHE A 99 -5.98 0.40 -8.46
C PHE A 99 -6.92 -0.80 -8.34
N ASP A 100 -7.40 -1.08 -7.14
CA ASP A 100 -8.49 -2.03 -6.95
C ASP A 100 -9.75 -1.50 -7.65
N ARG A 101 -10.36 -2.32 -8.49
CA ARG A 101 -11.50 -1.90 -9.31
C ARG A 101 -12.74 -1.53 -8.49
N LYS A 102 -12.89 -2.09 -7.28
CA LYS A 102 -14.03 -1.81 -6.39
C LYS A 102 -13.75 -0.71 -5.39
N ASN A 103 -12.47 -0.43 -5.13
CA ASN A 103 -12.07 0.53 -4.13
C ASN A 103 -10.77 1.26 -4.51
N GLU A 104 -10.90 2.44 -5.12
CA GLU A 104 -9.75 3.27 -5.53
C GLU A 104 -8.84 3.71 -4.38
N SER A 105 -9.28 3.59 -3.12
CA SER A 105 -8.42 3.77 -1.96
C SER A 105 -7.36 2.68 -1.83
N ILE A 106 -7.42 1.62 -2.64
CA ILE A 106 -6.49 0.49 -2.62
C ILE A 106 -5.66 0.49 -3.91
N LEU A 107 -4.35 0.38 -3.74
CA LEU A 107 -3.39 0.25 -4.84
C LEU A 107 -2.54 -0.99 -4.65
N TYR A 108 -2.39 -1.79 -5.70
CA TYR A 108 -1.46 -2.91 -5.77
C TYR A 108 -0.26 -2.50 -6.62
N VAL A 109 0.95 -2.79 -6.13
CA VAL A 109 2.21 -2.44 -6.81
C VAL A 109 3.14 -3.64 -6.76
N THR A 110 3.69 -4.06 -7.90
CA THR A 110 4.71 -5.11 -7.93
C THR A 110 6.07 -4.55 -7.50
N GLY A 111 6.78 -5.29 -6.64
CA GLY A 111 8.19 -5.09 -6.32
C GLY A 111 9.03 -6.15 -7.02
N ASN A 112 9.54 -5.82 -8.20
CA ASN A 112 10.27 -6.73 -9.09
C ASN A 112 11.50 -7.34 -8.38
N SER A 113 12.37 -6.47 -7.87
CA SER A 113 13.59 -6.89 -7.16
C SER A 113 13.31 -7.58 -5.83
N GLY A 114 12.19 -7.27 -5.20
CA GLY A 114 11.77 -7.87 -3.94
C GLY A 114 10.95 -9.16 -4.08
N HIS A 115 10.64 -9.60 -5.30
CA HIS A 115 9.71 -10.72 -5.56
C HIS A 115 8.37 -10.59 -4.83
N THR A 116 7.80 -9.39 -4.80
CA THR A 116 6.62 -9.09 -3.97
C THR A 116 5.53 -8.32 -4.72
N VAL A 117 4.31 -8.36 -4.18
CA VAL A 117 3.26 -7.37 -4.44
C VAL A 117 2.94 -6.66 -3.13
N TYR A 118 2.96 -5.34 -3.19
CA TYR A 118 2.61 -4.45 -2.09
C TYR A 118 1.16 -3.98 -2.25
N LYS A 119 0.40 -3.99 -1.15
CA LYS A 119 -0.94 -3.41 -1.08
C LYS A 119 -0.91 -2.15 -0.24
N PHE A 120 -1.23 -1.03 -0.87
CA PHE A 120 -1.32 0.28 -0.25
C PHE A 120 -2.77 0.67 -0.05
N VAL A 121 -3.03 1.45 1.00
CA VAL A 121 -4.33 2.06 1.27
C VAL A 121 -4.17 3.56 1.51
N SER A 122 -5.01 4.38 0.90
CA SER A 122 -5.06 5.83 1.07
C SER A 122 -6.51 6.31 1.25
N ASP A 123 -6.71 7.28 2.14
CA ASP A 123 -7.99 7.95 2.40
C ASP A 123 -7.94 9.46 2.12
N ASP A 124 -6.82 9.97 1.59
CA ASP A 124 -6.55 11.41 1.46
C ASP A 124 -6.19 11.84 0.03
N LYS A 125 -6.72 11.10 -0.95
CA LYS A 125 -6.44 11.26 -2.38
C LYS A 125 -4.96 11.10 -2.70
N TRP A 126 -4.37 10.02 -2.17
CA TRP A 126 -2.99 9.65 -2.44
C TRP A 126 -1.99 10.77 -2.11
N LYS A 127 -2.26 11.58 -1.09
CA LYS A 127 -1.24 12.47 -0.49
C LYS A 127 -0.35 11.66 0.44
N THR A 128 -0.97 10.77 1.20
CA THR A 128 -0.32 9.79 2.04
C THR A 128 -0.90 8.40 1.77
N THR A 129 -0.15 7.37 2.15
CA THR A 129 -0.61 5.99 2.09
C THR A 129 0.06 5.15 3.15
N SER A 130 -0.56 4.02 3.49
CA SER A 130 0.02 3.00 4.36
C SER A 130 0.16 1.69 3.59
N LEU A 131 1.31 1.04 3.71
CA LEU A 131 1.51 -0.34 3.31
C LEU A 131 0.72 -1.25 4.27
N THR A 132 -0.32 -1.91 3.77
CA THR A 132 -1.21 -2.75 4.58
C THR A 132 -0.93 -4.24 4.43
N TYR A 133 -0.30 -4.64 3.32
CA TYR A 133 0.04 -6.04 3.07
C TYR A 133 1.20 -6.16 2.09
N THR A 134 2.04 -7.17 2.30
CA THR A 134 3.09 -7.58 1.37
C THR A 134 2.88 -9.05 1.05
N TYR A 135 2.76 -9.36 -0.24
CA TYR A 135 2.62 -10.72 -0.75
C TYR A 135 3.94 -11.15 -1.39
N SER A 136 4.56 -12.21 -0.89
CA SER A 136 5.71 -12.83 -1.56
C SER A 136 5.23 -13.68 -2.73
N CYS A 137 5.64 -13.31 -3.93
CA CYS A 137 5.29 -14.04 -5.15
C CYS A 137 6.03 -15.38 -5.19
N ARG A 138 5.38 -16.41 -5.73
CA ARG A 138 6.05 -17.69 -6.02
C ARG A 138 6.90 -17.60 -7.29
N GLY A 139 6.53 -16.70 -8.21
CA GLY A 139 7.27 -16.46 -9.44
C GLY A 139 8.44 -15.49 -9.28
N GLY A 140 9.30 -15.45 -10.31
CA GLY A 140 10.46 -14.56 -10.37
C GLY A 140 10.14 -13.25 -11.09
N GLY A 141 10.50 -12.11 -10.49
CA GLY A 141 10.36 -10.78 -11.11
C GLY A 141 8.92 -10.42 -11.47
N PRO A 142 8.03 -10.18 -10.48
CA PRO A 142 6.70 -9.64 -10.76
C PRO A 142 6.83 -8.27 -11.44
N THR A 143 6.21 -8.11 -12.60
CA THR A 143 6.34 -6.89 -13.46
C THR A 143 5.02 -6.17 -13.69
N ALA A 144 3.91 -6.90 -13.66
CA ALA A 144 2.58 -6.34 -13.83
C ALA A 144 1.62 -6.96 -12.84
N VAL A 145 0.69 -6.14 -12.36
CA VAL A 145 -0.44 -6.54 -11.52
C VAL A 145 -1.71 -5.93 -12.10
N THR A 146 -2.78 -6.70 -12.18
CA THR A 146 -4.04 -6.23 -12.77
C THR A 146 -5.26 -6.89 -12.10
N ASN A 147 -6.40 -6.24 -12.25
CA ASN A 147 -7.69 -6.79 -11.89
C ASN A 147 -8.15 -7.79 -12.97
N VAL A 148 -8.64 -8.95 -12.56
CA VAL A 148 -9.32 -9.93 -13.43
C VAL A 148 -10.73 -10.11 -12.92
N GLY A 149 -11.70 -9.65 -13.72
CA GLY A 149 -13.07 -9.51 -13.24
C GLY A 149 -13.16 -8.43 -12.15
N ASP A 150 -13.91 -8.74 -11.10
CA ASP A 150 -14.32 -7.78 -10.08
C ASP A 150 -13.63 -7.99 -8.73
N ASP A 151 -13.16 -9.20 -8.45
CA ASP A 151 -12.66 -9.60 -7.12
C ASP A 151 -11.21 -10.07 -7.12
N ASP A 152 -10.65 -10.37 -8.29
CA ASP A 152 -9.36 -11.02 -8.38
C ASP A 152 -8.28 -10.06 -8.84
N ILE A 153 -7.14 -10.15 -8.17
CA ILE A 153 -5.91 -9.51 -8.58
C ILE A 153 -4.96 -10.59 -9.08
N TYR A 154 -4.35 -10.38 -10.23
CA TYR A 154 -3.37 -11.30 -10.82
C TYR A 154 -2.07 -10.59 -11.10
N VAL A 155 -0.98 -11.35 -11.02
CA VAL A 155 0.40 -10.89 -11.12
C VAL A 155 1.10 -11.67 -12.23
N ILE A 156 1.73 -10.95 -13.14
CA ILE A 156 2.57 -11.53 -14.18
C ILE A 156 4.01 -11.58 -13.67
N ASN A 157 4.55 -12.79 -13.58
CA ASN A 157 5.94 -13.04 -13.24
C ASN A 157 6.76 -13.21 -14.52
N SER A 158 7.69 -12.30 -14.75
CA SER A 158 8.41 -12.15 -16.02
C SER A 158 9.64 -13.03 -16.13
N TYR A 159 10.26 -13.40 -15.00
CA TYR A 159 11.54 -14.09 -14.96
C TYR A 159 12.60 -13.44 -15.88
N LEU A 160 12.67 -12.10 -15.93
CA LEU A 160 13.49 -11.30 -16.86
C LEU A 160 14.95 -11.76 -17.04
N PHE A 161 15.51 -12.45 -16.04
CA PHE A 161 16.91 -12.89 -16.03
C PHE A 161 17.08 -14.41 -16.18
N ASP A 162 16.00 -15.17 -16.39
CA ASP A 162 16.03 -16.62 -16.61
C ASP A 162 15.56 -16.93 -18.05
N ASN A 163 16.53 -16.99 -18.96
CA ASN A 163 16.30 -17.29 -20.37
C ASN A 163 15.97 -18.78 -20.63
N THR A 164 15.93 -19.61 -19.59
CA THR A 164 15.57 -21.03 -19.70
C THR A 164 14.07 -21.26 -19.51
N LYS A 165 13.32 -20.23 -19.08
CA LYS A 165 11.87 -20.34 -18.89
C LYS A 165 11.14 -20.59 -20.21
N THR A 166 10.31 -21.63 -20.20
CA THR A 166 9.34 -21.94 -21.27
C THR A 166 7.89 -21.82 -20.79
N SER A 167 7.69 -21.52 -19.51
CA SER A 167 6.38 -21.35 -18.87
C SER A 167 6.43 -20.20 -17.87
N TYR A 168 5.37 -19.38 -17.85
CA TYR A 168 5.28 -18.18 -17.02
C TYR A 168 4.11 -18.30 -16.05
N LEU A 169 4.38 -18.09 -14.76
CA LEU A 169 3.36 -18.16 -13.72
C LEU A 169 2.54 -16.86 -13.73
N LEU A 170 1.27 -16.97 -14.11
CA LEU A 170 0.24 -16.00 -13.81
C LEU A 170 -0.32 -16.31 -12.41
N GLU A 171 0.03 -15.48 -11.44
CA GLU A 171 -0.24 -15.75 -10.03
C GLU A 171 -1.44 -14.94 -9.55
N LYS A 172 -2.44 -15.60 -8.95
CA LYS A 172 -3.52 -14.90 -8.26
C LYS A 172 -2.99 -14.35 -6.93
N PHE A 173 -3.05 -13.04 -6.75
CA PHE A 173 -2.79 -12.40 -5.46
C PHE A 173 -3.88 -12.82 -4.49
N GLN A 174 -3.45 -13.48 -3.41
CA GLN A 174 -4.32 -13.88 -2.32
C GLN A 174 -3.82 -13.19 -1.05
N PRO A 175 -4.45 -12.09 -0.61
CA PRO A 175 -4.22 -11.64 0.74
C PRO A 175 -4.73 -12.78 1.62
N PHE A 176 -3.92 -13.27 2.56
CA PHE A 176 -4.29 -14.40 3.42
C PHE A 176 -5.73 -14.19 3.91
N GLN A 177 -6.67 -14.96 3.35
CA GLN A 177 -7.97 -15.12 3.93
C GLN A 177 -7.64 -15.89 5.20
N CYS A 178 -7.88 -15.29 6.35
CA CYS A 178 -8.01 -16.07 7.57
C CYS A 178 -9.24 -16.95 7.33
N SER A 179 -9.06 -18.08 6.65
CA SER A 179 -10.07 -19.13 6.66
C SER A 179 -10.16 -19.48 8.12
N SER A 180 -11.26 -19.10 8.76
CA SER A 180 -11.71 -19.72 9.99
C SER A 180 -11.47 -21.22 9.79
N ALA A 181 -10.49 -21.76 10.53
CA ALA A 181 -10.14 -23.16 10.42
C ALA A 181 -11.39 -23.95 10.79
N HIS A 182 -12.11 -24.46 9.79
CA HIS A 182 -13.06 -25.53 10.01
C HIS A 182 -12.22 -26.74 10.36
N ILE A 183 -11.95 -26.90 11.66
CA ILE A 183 -11.47 -28.15 12.21
C ILE A 183 -12.62 -29.14 11.98
N VAL A 184 -12.56 -29.89 10.89
CA VAL A 184 -13.29 -31.15 10.80
C VAL A 184 -12.56 -32.09 11.74
N ALA A 185 -13.11 -32.27 12.94
CA ALA A 185 -12.64 -33.28 13.87
C ALA A 185 -12.89 -34.66 13.22
N THR A 186 -11.87 -35.25 12.62
CA THR A 186 -11.87 -36.67 12.33
C THR A 186 -11.46 -37.39 13.61
N ASN A 187 -12.37 -38.19 14.15
CA ASN A 187 -12.05 -39.16 15.20
C ASN A 187 -11.08 -40.19 14.61
N ASP A 188 -9.78 -39.99 14.79
CA ASP A 188 -8.79 -41.04 14.61
C ASP A 188 -8.06 -41.27 15.92
N THR A 189 -8.40 -42.41 16.53
CA THR A 189 -7.70 -43.02 17.64
C THR A 189 -6.47 -43.73 17.11
N SER A 190 -5.35 -43.02 17.02
CA SER A 190 -4.05 -43.68 16.97
C SER A 190 -2.97 -42.85 17.67
N HIS A 191 -2.40 -43.46 18.71
CA HIS A 191 -1.25 -42.99 19.47
C HIS A 191 -0.07 -42.70 18.55
N HIS A 192 0.54 -41.51 18.66
CA HIS A 192 2.00 -41.38 18.80
C HIS A 192 2.39 -39.98 19.32
N HIS A 193 3.28 -39.99 20.30
CA HIS A 193 3.86 -38.81 20.94
C HIS A 193 4.65 -37.94 19.96
N ASN A 194 4.26 -36.68 19.84
CA ASN A 194 5.20 -35.59 19.51
C ASN A 194 4.76 -34.31 20.21
N LYS A 195 5.43 -33.99 21.33
CA LYS A 195 5.31 -32.72 22.04
C LYS A 195 6.16 -31.67 21.33
N TYR A 196 5.62 -31.07 20.27
CA TYR A 196 5.99 -29.72 19.88
C TYR A 196 4.82 -28.80 20.24
N LEU A 197 5.11 -27.79 21.06
CA LEU A 197 4.16 -26.77 21.53
C LEU A 197 3.61 -25.98 20.34
N LEU A 198 2.55 -26.50 19.73
CA LEU A 198 1.59 -25.69 18.97
C LEU A 198 0.77 -24.92 19.99
N THR A 199 1.15 -23.67 20.27
CA THR A 199 0.23 -22.73 20.90
C THR A 199 -0.94 -22.56 19.95
N SER A 200 -2.06 -23.20 20.30
CA SER A 200 -3.28 -23.15 19.51
C SER A 200 -3.70 -21.69 19.30
N SER A 201 -4.27 -21.38 18.12
CA SER A 201 -4.77 -20.04 17.78
C SER A 201 -5.69 -19.45 18.85
N THR A 202 -6.35 -20.28 19.67
CA THR A 202 -7.14 -19.88 20.83
C THR A 202 -6.32 -19.24 21.95
N THR A 203 -5.09 -19.68 22.20
CA THR A 203 -4.21 -19.08 23.21
C THR A 203 -3.67 -17.72 22.76
N MET A 204 -3.32 -17.59 21.48
CA MET A 204 -2.94 -16.30 20.88
C MET A 204 -4.12 -15.31 20.89
N PHE A 205 -5.32 -15.75 20.51
CA PHE A 205 -6.52 -14.91 20.55
C PHE A 205 -6.86 -14.46 21.99
N ALA A 206 -6.80 -15.38 22.97
CA ALA A 206 -6.98 -15.04 24.38
C ALA A 206 -5.93 -14.02 24.86
N LEU A 207 -4.69 -14.11 24.38
CA LEU A 207 -3.63 -13.15 24.68
C LEU A 207 -3.94 -11.76 24.10
N TYR A 208 -4.43 -11.69 22.85
CA TYR A 208 -4.82 -10.42 22.22
C TYR A 208 -6.02 -9.76 22.91
N VAL A 209 -7.04 -10.54 23.28
CA VAL A 209 -8.23 -10.04 24.00
C VAL A 209 -7.84 -9.53 25.39
N THR A 210 -6.97 -10.24 26.10
CA THR A 210 -6.49 -9.81 27.42
C THR A 210 -5.62 -8.56 27.34
N LEU A 211 -4.74 -8.44 26.34
CA LEU A 211 -3.97 -7.21 26.11
C LEU A 211 -4.88 -6.01 25.78
N ALA A 212 -5.87 -6.20 24.91
CA ALA A 212 -6.82 -5.14 24.56
C ALA A 212 -7.64 -4.69 25.77
N ALA A 213 -8.08 -5.62 26.63
CA ALA A 213 -8.78 -5.31 27.87
C ALA A 213 -7.89 -4.53 28.85
N LEU A 214 -6.60 -4.88 28.99
CA LEU A 214 -5.65 -4.16 29.84
C LEU A 214 -5.41 -2.72 29.34
N ILE A 215 -5.31 -2.53 28.02
CA ILE A 215 -5.17 -1.19 27.41
C ILE A 215 -6.41 -0.34 27.73
N LEU A 216 -7.62 -0.87 27.53
CA LEU A 216 -8.87 -0.15 27.83
C LEU A 216 -8.99 0.22 29.32
N VAL A 217 -8.63 -0.69 30.22
CA VAL A 217 -8.63 -0.41 31.66
C VAL A 217 -7.63 0.70 32.00
N SER A 218 -6.43 0.68 31.42
CA SER A 218 -5.42 1.73 31.67
C SER A 218 -5.86 3.11 31.16
N PHE A 219 -6.53 3.18 30.00
CA PHE A 219 -7.12 4.41 29.49
C PHE A 219 -8.25 4.94 30.40
N SER A 220 -9.11 4.05 30.92
CA SER A 220 -10.18 4.47 31.84
C SER A 220 -9.65 5.07 33.15
N CYS A 221 -8.57 4.49 33.70
CA CYS A 221 -7.89 4.99 34.88
C CYS A 221 -7.24 6.36 34.62
N LEU A 222 -6.59 6.53 33.46
CA LEU A 222 -5.96 7.79 33.07
C LEU A 222 -7.00 8.92 32.92
N VAL A 223 -8.11 8.66 32.24
CA VAL A 223 -9.21 9.63 32.07
C VAL A 223 -9.79 10.02 33.43
N THR A 224 -10.01 9.04 34.32
CA THR A 224 -10.54 9.30 35.67
C THR A 224 -9.58 10.15 36.50
N ALA A 225 -8.27 9.90 36.40
CA ALA A 225 -7.24 10.70 37.08
C ALA A 225 -7.22 12.14 36.56
N ILE A 226 -7.28 12.34 35.25
CA ILE A 226 -7.32 13.68 34.62
C ILE A 226 -8.55 14.46 35.10
N VAL A 227 -9.73 13.83 35.14
CA VAL A 227 -10.97 14.46 35.61
C VAL A 227 -10.88 14.86 37.08
N LYS A 228 -10.30 14.00 37.95
CA LYS A 228 -10.10 14.32 39.37
C LYS A 228 -9.15 15.51 39.58
N VAL A 229 -8.01 15.53 38.87
CA VAL A 229 -7.04 16.64 38.95
C VAL A 229 -7.68 17.94 38.49
N ARG A 230 -8.44 17.91 37.38
CA ARG A 230 -9.14 19.10 36.87
C ARG A 230 -10.20 19.61 37.84
N LYS A 231 -10.93 18.71 38.52
CA LYS A 231 -11.93 19.09 39.52
C LYS A 231 -11.28 19.74 40.75
N GLN A 232 -10.16 19.20 41.25
CA GLN A 232 -9.40 19.79 42.37
C GLN A 232 -8.80 21.15 42.01
N SER A 233 -8.28 21.30 40.78
CA SER A 233 -7.77 22.59 40.30
C SER A 233 -8.85 23.67 40.19
N ASN A 234 -10.09 23.27 39.91
CA ASN A 234 -11.20 24.23 39.81
C ASN A 234 -11.76 24.62 41.18
N SER A 235 -11.78 23.70 42.16
CA SER A 235 -12.22 24.02 43.52
C SER A 235 -11.23 24.93 44.26
N SER A 236 -9.92 24.73 44.08
CA SER A 236 -8.92 25.65 44.66
C SER A 236 -9.01 27.05 44.05
N ARG A 237 -9.41 27.16 42.79
CA ARG A 237 -9.59 28.44 42.10
C ARG A 237 -10.86 29.18 42.53
N SER A 238 -11.92 28.47 42.94
CA SER A 238 -13.12 29.11 43.52
C SER A 238 -12.86 29.63 44.93
N ASP A 239 -12.09 28.90 45.75
CA ASP A 239 -11.79 29.33 47.12
C ASP A 239 -10.91 30.59 47.17
N TYR A 240 -10.01 30.76 46.19
CA TYR A 240 -9.22 31.98 46.01
C TYR A 240 -10.06 33.22 45.64
N PHE A 241 -11.22 33.02 45.00
CA PHE A 241 -12.11 34.11 44.58
C PHE A 241 -12.99 34.63 45.73
N TYR A 242 -13.27 33.78 46.74
CA TYR A 242 -14.10 34.15 47.90
C TYR A 242 -13.31 34.74 49.09
N GLN A 243 -11.97 34.71 49.08
CA GLN A 243 -11.15 35.34 50.12
C GLN A 243 -10.65 36.75 49.77
N ASN A 244 -10.97 37.28 48.59
CA ASN A 244 -10.51 38.60 48.12
C ASN A 244 -11.63 39.60 47.86
N PHE A 245 -12.82 39.40 48.47
CA PHE A 245 -13.92 40.36 48.49
C PHE A 245 -14.51 40.47 49.90
#